data_AF-A0A318KQR2-F1
#
_entry.id   AF-A0A318KQR2-F1
#
_cell.length_a   1.000
_cell.length_b   1.000
_cell.length_c   1.000
_cell.angle_alpha   90.00
_cell.angle_beta   90.00
_cell.angle_gamma   90.00
#
_symmetry.space_group_name_H-M   'P 1'
#
loop_
_entity.id
_entity.type
_entity.pdbx_description
1 polymer ?
#
loop_
_entity_poly.entity_id
_entity_poly.type
_entity_poly.pdbx_seq_one_letter_code
_entity_poly.pdbx_strand_id
1 'polypeptide(L)'
;MKISDLLAWAALLALPCAQAAEAPAQPKPREVCLALLNGALAASGIEQVCQLPQRTLSSQLHQGFAMLGCQQHVPEQEGLQLSKRVSADLNGQVGQQGQKAFCAQKQPIYQNTQRQFAPLLEKARQAPPR
;
A
#
# COMPACT_ATOMS: atom_id res chain seq x y z
N MET A 1 -13.02 18.07 -10.11
CA MET A 1 -12.77 17.13 -9.00
C MET A 1 -11.57 17.63 -8.19
N LYS A 2 -11.70 17.73 -6.86
CA LYS A 2 -10.65 18.22 -5.98
C LYS A 2 -9.72 17.05 -5.66
N ILE A 3 -8.42 17.31 -5.45
CA ILE A 3 -7.42 16.31 -5.01
C ILE A 3 -7.85 15.62 -3.70
N SER A 4 -8.66 16.32 -2.91
CA SER A 4 -9.38 15.83 -1.73
C SER A 4 -10.28 14.61 -2.01
N ASP A 5 -10.79 14.47 -3.23
CA ASP A 5 -11.64 13.34 -3.64
C ASP A 5 -10.78 12.08 -3.87
N LEU A 6 -9.64 12.19 -4.54
CA LEU A 6 -8.71 11.07 -4.79
C LEU A 6 -8.07 10.51 -3.50
N LEU A 7 -7.78 11.38 -2.52
CA LEU A 7 -7.29 10.99 -1.20
C LEU A 7 -8.36 10.28 -0.36
N ALA A 8 -9.63 10.66 -0.51
CA ALA A 8 -10.76 9.94 0.09
C ALA A 8 -10.95 8.53 -0.52
N TRP A 9 -10.58 8.33 -1.79
CA TRP A 9 -10.65 7.04 -2.47
C TRP A 9 -9.53 6.07 -2.07
N ALA A 10 -8.33 6.57 -1.73
CA ALA A 10 -7.27 5.75 -1.15
C ALA A 10 -7.62 5.30 0.29
N ALA A 11 -8.36 6.12 1.03
CA ALA A 11 -8.92 5.75 2.34
C ALA A 11 -9.98 4.62 2.25
N LEU A 12 -10.79 4.62 1.18
CA LEU A 12 -11.84 3.61 0.95
C LEU A 12 -11.30 2.20 0.66
N LEU A 13 -10.08 2.05 0.17
CA LEU A 13 -9.48 0.73 -0.13
C LEU A 13 -8.65 0.15 1.02
N ALA A 14 -8.45 0.92 2.09
CA ALA A 14 -7.66 0.51 3.26
C ALA A 14 -8.48 -0.23 4.34
N LEU A 15 -9.77 -0.48 4.14
CA LEU A 15 -10.65 -0.99 5.20
C LEU A 15 -11.29 -2.36 4.87
N PRO A 16 -10.61 -3.48 5.12
CA PRO A 16 -11.25 -4.67 5.65
C PRO A 16 -11.11 -4.65 7.18
N CYS A 17 -11.66 -3.64 7.87
CA CYS A 17 -11.87 -3.70 9.31
C CYS A 17 -12.86 -2.62 9.76
N ALA A 18 -13.85 -3.05 10.55
CA ALA A 18 -14.72 -2.25 11.41
C ALA A 18 -15.73 -1.29 10.74
N GLN A 19 -16.95 -1.82 10.55
CA GLN A 19 -18.20 -1.30 11.10
C GLN A 19 -18.39 0.23 11.11
N ALA A 20 -19.35 0.65 10.29
CA ALA A 20 -20.40 1.62 10.59
C ALA A 20 -20.20 2.55 11.81
N ALA A 21 -19.99 3.84 11.51
CA ALA A 21 -20.60 5.02 12.13
C ALA A 21 -19.61 6.20 12.06
N GLU A 22 -20.10 7.34 11.59
CA GLU A 22 -19.38 8.62 11.45
C GLU A 22 -18.31 8.69 10.35
N ALA A 23 -18.47 9.67 9.45
CA ALA A 23 -17.59 9.89 8.31
C ALA A 23 -16.14 10.09 8.81
N PRO A 24 -15.14 9.35 8.30
CA PRO A 24 -13.79 9.50 8.78
C PRO A 24 -13.25 10.86 8.34
N ALA A 25 -12.61 11.57 9.27
CA ALA A 25 -11.78 12.73 8.95
C ALA A 25 -10.85 12.36 7.77
N GLN A 26 -10.77 13.21 6.75
CA GLN A 26 -9.89 12.94 5.61
C GLN A 26 -8.48 12.64 6.14
N PRO A 27 -7.87 11.49 5.76
CA PRO A 27 -6.56 11.13 6.29
C PRO A 27 -5.54 12.20 5.91
N LYS A 28 -4.63 12.50 6.84
CA LYS A 28 -3.60 13.51 6.59
C LYS A 28 -2.72 13.04 5.43
N PRO A 29 -2.21 13.93 4.56
CA PRO A 29 -1.37 13.55 3.42
C PRO A 29 -0.21 12.62 3.80
N ARG A 30 0.43 12.88 4.95
CA ARG A 30 1.49 12.03 5.50
C ARG A 30 1.03 10.60 5.82
N GLU A 31 -0.16 10.40 6.34
CA GLU A 31 -0.69 9.08 6.69
C GLU A 31 -0.93 8.24 5.43
N VAL A 32 -1.45 8.87 4.37
CA VAL A 32 -1.61 8.23 3.05
C VAL A 32 -0.24 7.86 2.48
N CYS A 33 0.74 8.75 2.58
CA CYS A 33 2.10 8.48 2.12
C CYS A 33 2.78 7.32 2.86
N LEU A 34 2.62 7.26 4.18
CA LEU A 34 3.12 6.14 4.99
C LEU A 34 2.39 4.84 4.65
N ALA A 35 1.07 4.88 4.42
CA ALA A 35 0.31 3.70 4.02
C ALA A 35 0.73 3.16 2.65
N LEU A 36 0.97 4.04 1.68
CA LEU A 36 1.48 3.65 0.35
C LEU A 36 2.88 3.04 0.44
N LEU A 37 3.79 3.65 1.20
CA LEU A 37 5.14 3.14 1.37
C LEU A 37 5.14 1.80 2.11
N ASN A 38 4.39 1.69 3.21
CA ASN A 38 4.24 0.46 3.98
C ASN A 38 3.65 -0.66 3.09
N GLY A 39 2.56 -0.36 2.38
CA GLY A 39 1.93 -1.29 1.45
C GLY A 39 2.88 -1.74 0.35
N ALA A 40 3.67 -0.83 -0.22
CA ALA A 40 4.65 -1.16 -1.26
C ALA A 40 5.75 -2.10 -0.74
N LEU A 41 6.26 -1.84 0.46
CA LEU A 41 7.26 -2.67 1.14
C LEU A 41 6.69 -4.06 1.46
N ALA A 42 5.47 -4.11 2.00
CA ALA A 42 4.79 -5.36 2.33
C ALA A 42 4.51 -6.19 1.07
N ALA A 43 3.98 -5.55 0.02
CA ALA A 43 3.74 -6.18 -1.28
C ALA A 43 5.03 -6.75 -1.88
N SER A 44 6.15 -6.01 -1.80
CA SER A 44 7.44 -6.49 -2.29
C SER A 44 7.92 -7.74 -1.55
N GLY A 45 7.79 -7.77 -0.22
CA GLY A 45 8.16 -8.96 0.56
C GLY A 45 7.23 -10.15 0.29
N ILE A 46 5.93 -9.92 0.11
CA ILE A 46 4.97 -10.98 -0.28
C ILE A 46 5.31 -11.51 -1.69
N GLU A 47 5.63 -10.63 -2.64
CA GLU A 47 6.04 -11.02 -3.99
C GLU A 47 7.27 -11.94 -3.94
N GLN A 48 8.26 -11.61 -3.10
CA GLN A 48 9.48 -12.42 -2.91
C GLN A 48 9.20 -13.76 -2.26
N VAL A 49 8.54 -13.75 -1.10
CA VAL A 49 8.28 -14.97 -0.31
C VAL A 49 7.37 -15.93 -1.07
N CYS A 50 6.34 -15.41 -1.74
CA CYS A 50 5.34 -16.21 -2.42
C CYS A 50 5.60 -16.43 -3.91
N GLN A 51 6.79 -16.03 -4.39
CA GLN A 51 7.19 -16.18 -5.79
C GLN A 51 6.16 -15.63 -6.78
N LEU A 52 5.50 -14.52 -6.41
CA LEU A 52 4.55 -13.83 -7.30
C LEU A 52 5.31 -13.00 -8.33
N PRO A 53 4.64 -12.57 -9.42
CA PRO A 53 5.22 -11.63 -10.38
C PRO A 53 5.80 -10.40 -9.67
N GLN A 54 7.13 -10.27 -9.70
CA GLN A 54 7.84 -9.19 -9.05
C GLN A 54 7.41 -7.84 -9.64
N ARG A 55 7.28 -6.82 -8.79
CA ARG A 55 6.99 -5.43 -9.19
C ARG A 55 5.62 -5.25 -9.83
N THR A 56 4.61 -6.02 -9.44
CA THR A 56 3.22 -5.72 -9.83
C THR A 56 2.58 -4.74 -8.86
N LEU A 57 2.14 -5.21 -7.68
CA LEU A 57 1.49 -4.32 -6.71
C LEU A 57 2.49 -3.39 -6.04
N SER A 58 3.69 -3.89 -5.70
CA SER A 58 4.73 -3.08 -5.06
C SER A 58 5.14 -1.87 -5.91
N SER A 59 5.17 -2.04 -7.24
CA SER A 59 5.47 -0.96 -8.19
C SER A 59 4.32 0.02 -8.32
N GLN A 60 3.09 -0.47 -8.39
CA GLN A 60 1.91 0.39 -8.45
C GLN A 60 1.82 1.29 -7.21
N LEU A 61 2.03 0.75 -6.01
CA LEU A 61 2.01 1.51 -4.76
C LEU A 61 3.15 2.55 -4.69
N HIS A 62 4.36 2.21 -5.14
CA HIS A 62 5.45 3.19 -5.27
C HIS A 62 5.14 4.31 -6.27
N GLN A 63 4.45 4.00 -7.37
CA GLN A 63 4.02 5.02 -8.33
C GLN A 63 2.96 5.93 -7.71
N GLY A 64 2.02 5.39 -6.94
CA GLY A 64 1.09 6.18 -6.13
C GLY A 64 1.81 7.12 -5.16
N PHE A 65 2.82 6.61 -4.46
CA PHE A 65 3.66 7.38 -3.55
C PHE A 65 4.36 8.55 -4.27
N ALA A 66 4.95 8.31 -5.44
CA ALA A 66 5.61 9.33 -6.25
C ALA A 66 4.63 10.39 -6.77
N MET A 67 3.48 9.98 -7.32
CA MET A 67 2.47 10.89 -7.87
C MET A 67 1.86 11.81 -6.82
N LEU A 68 1.77 11.36 -5.56
CA LEU A 68 1.28 12.19 -4.45
C LEU A 68 2.38 13.08 -3.84
N GLY A 69 3.60 13.10 -4.39
CA GLY A 69 4.70 13.92 -3.85
C GLY A 69 5.15 13.49 -2.45
N CYS A 70 4.94 12.22 -2.09
CA CYS A 70 5.13 11.74 -0.72
C CYS A 70 6.57 11.82 -0.20
N GLN A 71 7.55 12.02 -1.07
CA GLN A 71 8.94 12.30 -0.69
C GLN A 71 9.06 13.55 0.18
N GLN A 72 8.12 14.51 0.07
CA GLN A 72 8.08 15.69 0.93
C GLN A 72 7.45 15.43 2.31
N HIS A 73 6.79 14.29 2.48
CA HIS A 73 6.05 13.95 3.70
C HIS A 73 6.69 12.81 4.50
N VAL A 74 7.46 11.96 3.84
CA VAL A 74 8.16 10.82 4.45
C VAL A 74 9.65 10.96 4.18
N PRO A 75 10.46 11.35 5.18
CA PRO A 75 11.90 11.41 5.08
C PRO A 75 12.49 10.04 4.73
N GLU A 76 13.58 10.02 3.97
CA GLU A 76 14.26 8.78 3.56
C GLU A 76 14.62 7.90 4.76
N GLN A 77 15.11 8.50 5.85
CA GLN A 77 15.46 7.76 7.07
C GLN A 77 14.23 7.05 7.68
N GLU A 78 13.06 7.67 7.64
CA GLU A 78 11.81 7.06 8.11
C GLU A 78 11.41 5.91 7.18
N GLY A 79 11.54 6.09 5.86
CA GLY A 79 11.30 5.03 4.89
C GLY A 79 12.24 3.82 5.09
N LEU A 80 13.50 4.05 5.41
CA LEU A 80 14.47 3.00 5.73
C LEU A 80 14.12 2.26 7.02
N GLN A 81 13.70 2.97 8.07
CA GLN A 81 13.25 2.33 9.32
C GLN A 81 11.99 1.49 9.09
N LEU A 82 11.05 2.02 8.30
CA LEU A 82 9.82 1.32 7.94
C LEU A 82 10.13 0.05 7.15
N SER A 83 11.04 0.12 6.17
CA SER A 83 11.52 -1.05 5.41
C SER A 83 12.04 -2.15 6.33
N LYS A 84 12.96 -1.81 7.25
CA LYS A 84 13.50 -2.77 8.22
C LYS A 84 12.40 -3.41 9.08
N ARG A 85 11.45 -2.60 9.56
CA ARG A 85 10.33 -3.09 10.39
C ARG A 85 9.44 -4.05 9.61
N VAL A 86 9.05 -3.69 8.39
CA VAL A 86 8.16 -4.51 7.54
C VAL A 86 8.83 -5.82 7.16
N SER A 87 10.11 -5.80 6.78
CA SER A 87 10.87 -7.02 6.52
C SER A 87 10.96 -7.93 7.74
N ALA A 88 11.18 -7.36 8.93
CA ALA A 88 11.22 -8.15 10.16
C ALA A 88 9.87 -8.79 10.50
N ASP A 89 8.76 -8.05 10.34
CA ASP A 89 7.41 -8.56 10.56
C ASP A 89 7.04 -9.69 9.59
N LEU A 90 7.32 -9.49 8.28
CA LEU A 90 7.09 -10.53 7.28
C LEU A 90 7.91 -11.79 7.56
N ASN A 91 9.19 -11.65 7.88
CA ASN A 91 10.04 -12.77 8.23
C ASN A 91 9.54 -13.49 9.50
N GLY A 92 9.07 -12.74 10.49
CA GLY A 92 8.43 -13.29 11.68
C GLY A 92 7.19 -14.11 11.36
N GLN A 93 6.29 -13.58 10.52
CA GLN A 93 5.07 -14.29 10.09
C GLN A 93 5.40 -15.56 9.29
N VAL A 94 6.38 -15.48 8.38
CA VAL A 94 6.84 -16.64 7.61
C VAL A 94 7.47 -17.70 8.52
N GLY A 95 8.28 -17.28 9.50
CA GLY A 95 8.90 -18.18 10.46
C GLY A 95 7.90 -18.88 11.37
N GLN A 96 6.82 -18.20 11.76
CA GLN A 96 5.77 -18.76 12.63
C GLN A 96 4.80 -19.70 11.90
N GLN A 97 4.42 -19.36 10.67
CA GLN A 97 3.34 -20.04 9.94
C GLN A 97 3.86 -21.03 8.89
N GLY A 98 5.12 -20.88 8.49
CA GLY A 98 5.69 -21.53 7.31
C GLY A 98 5.26 -20.83 6.02
N GLN A 99 6.12 -20.89 5.01
CA GLN A 99 5.93 -20.20 3.73
C GLN A 99 4.58 -20.52 3.06
N LYS A 100 4.15 -21.79 3.06
CA LYS A 100 2.90 -22.20 2.39
C LYS A 100 1.66 -21.57 3.04
N ALA A 101 1.56 -21.60 4.36
CA ALA A 101 0.42 -21.03 5.07
C ALA A 101 0.40 -19.49 4.97
N PHE A 102 1.58 -18.87 5.09
CA PHE A 102 1.76 -17.45 4.88
C PHE A 102 1.25 -17.03 3.48
N CYS A 103 1.66 -17.74 2.42
CA CYS A 103 1.25 -17.41 1.06
C CYS A 103 -0.23 -17.65 0.81
N ALA A 104 -0.80 -18.74 1.33
CA ALA A 104 -2.24 -18.99 1.24
C ALA A 104 -3.05 -17.87 1.91
N GLN A 105 -2.56 -17.29 3.00
CA GLN A 105 -3.20 -16.16 3.68
C GLN A 105 -3.02 -14.84 2.93
N LYS A 106 -1.81 -14.54 2.43
CA LYS A 106 -1.48 -13.20 1.88
C LYS A 106 -1.82 -13.03 0.40
N GLN A 107 -1.74 -14.08 -0.42
CA GLN A 107 -2.06 -14.01 -1.85
C GLN A 107 -3.47 -13.47 -2.16
N PRO A 108 -4.57 -13.89 -1.50
CA PRO A 108 -5.90 -13.34 -1.82
C PRO A 108 -6.00 -11.85 -1.51
N ILE A 109 -5.37 -11.40 -0.41
CA ILE A 109 -5.31 -9.97 -0.05
C ILE A 109 -4.52 -9.21 -1.11
N TYR A 110 -3.33 -9.70 -1.46
CA TYR A 110 -2.47 -9.12 -2.50
C TYR A 110 -3.22 -8.93 -3.83
N GLN A 111 -3.88 -9.98 -4.31
CA GLN A 111 -4.62 -9.94 -5.58
C GLN A 111 -5.80 -8.98 -5.53
N ASN A 112 -6.52 -8.94 -4.41
CA ASN A 112 -7.62 -7.99 -4.23
C ASN A 112 -7.12 -6.54 -4.22
N THR A 113 -6.06 -6.26 -3.47
CA THR A 113 -5.45 -4.92 -3.43
C THR A 113 -4.96 -4.49 -4.80
N GLN A 114 -4.31 -5.38 -5.56
CA GLN A 114 -3.89 -5.08 -6.93
C GLN A 114 -5.08 -4.74 -7.84
N ARG A 115 -6.16 -5.51 -7.78
CA ARG A 115 -7.36 -5.27 -8.59
C ARG A 115 -8.02 -3.94 -8.27
N GLN A 116 -8.01 -3.54 -7.00
CA GLN A 116 -8.62 -2.30 -6.55
C GLN A 116 -7.74 -1.09 -6.82
N PHE A 117 -6.42 -1.22 -6.66
CA PHE A 117 -5.49 -0.10 -6.75
C PHE A 117 -5.10 0.25 -8.20
N ALA A 118 -4.93 -0.75 -9.07
CA ALA A 118 -4.59 -0.53 -10.49
C ALA A 118 -5.48 0.50 -11.20
N PRO A 119 -6.83 0.42 -11.16
CA PRO A 119 -7.67 1.41 -11.83
C PRO A 119 -7.60 2.81 -11.19
N LEU A 120 -7.31 2.91 -9.88
CA LEU A 120 -7.13 4.21 -9.23
C LEU A 120 -5.83 4.89 -9.67
N LEU A 121 -4.76 4.11 -9.78
CA LEU A 121 -3.49 4.59 -10.29
C LEU A 121 -3.60 5.10 -11.73
N GLU A 122 -4.30 4.34 -12.59
CA GLU A 122 -4.56 4.75 -13.97
C GLU A 122 -5.37 6.04 -14.06
N LYS A 123 -6.43 6.17 -13.24
CA LYS A 123 -7.20 7.42 -13.15
C LYS A 123 -6.34 8.60 -12.69
N ALA A 124 -5.46 8.40 -11.71
CA ALA A 124 -4.57 9.44 -11.23
C ALA A 124 -3.55 9.87 -12.29
N ARG A 125 -3.07 8.94 -13.14
CA ARG A 125 -2.19 9.24 -14.27
C ARG A 125 -2.87 10.05 -15.39
N GLN A 126 -4.14 9.78 -15.63
CA GLN A 126 -4.94 10.45 -16.66
C GLN A 126 -5.47 11.81 -16.20
N ALA A 127 -5.39 12.12 -14.89
CA ALA A 127 -5.75 13.43 -14.39
C ALA A 127 -4.74 14.48 -14.90
N PRO A 128 -5.21 15.61 -15.46
CA PRO A 128 -4.32 16.63 -16.00
C PRO A 128 -3.38 17.16 -14.90
N PRO A 129 -2.11 17.44 -15.23
CA PRO A 129 -1.19 18.08 -14.29
C PRO A 129 -1.80 19.41 -13.85
N ARG A 130 -1.86 19.64 -12.54
CA ARG A 130 -2.26 20.93 -11.98
C ARG A 130 -1.09 21.90 -11.99
#